data_AF-K0B7S9-F1
#
_entry.id   AF-K0B7S9-F1
#
_cell.length_a   1.000
_cell.length_b   1.000
_cell.length_c   1.000
_cell.angle_alpha   90.00
_cell.angle_beta   90.00
_cell.angle_gamma   90.00
#
_symmetry.space_group_name_H-M   'P 1'
#
loop_
_entity.id
_entity.type
_entity.pdbx_description
1 polymer ?
#
loop_
_entity_poly.entity_id
_entity_poly.type
_entity_poly.pdbx_seq_one_letter_code
_entity_poly.pdbx_strand_id
1 'polypeptide(L)'
;MEKIGMGNIIYDLRKKIQQAQADLAQLGGSPSDIPELVDTANLIRSNEYLQKTNAKQNELLSVYEQYSVALEELLSTVFEIQNDLKEIVKEQSSLLSKPKRKSTTKRKPKTAKNNHFAR
;
A
#
# COMPACT_ATOMS: atom_id res chain seq x y z
N MET A 1 -5.89 -9.31 7.37
CA MET A 1 -5.14 -8.55 8.39
C MET A 1 -5.54 -7.09 8.25
N GLU A 2 -5.79 -6.39 9.35
CA GLU A 2 -6.14 -4.96 9.31
C GLU A 2 -5.08 -4.18 8.52
N LYS A 3 -5.50 -3.51 7.44
CA LYS A 3 -4.65 -2.67 6.56
C LYS A 3 -4.14 -1.38 7.27
N ILE A 4 -4.40 -1.25 8.57
CA ILE A 4 -4.05 -0.12 9.41
C ILE A 4 -2.73 -0.44 10.11
N GLY A 5 -1.68 0.30 9.79
CA GLY A 5 -0.35 0.09 10.38
C GLY A 5 0.79 -0.04 9.37
N MET A 6 0.49 -0.12 8.07
CA MET A 6 1.51 -0.21 7.02
C MET A 6 2.49 0.97 7.04
N GLY A 7 2.01 2.18 7.40
CA GLY A 7 2.87 3.34 7.59
C GLY A 7 3.90 3.17 8.71
N ASN A 8 3.54 2.49 9.81
CA ASN A 8 4.48 2.18 10.90
C ASN A 8 5.53 1.16 10.45
N ILE A 9 5.09 0.12 9.72
CA ILE A 9 6.01 -0.89 9.16
C ILE A 9 7.02 -0.25 8.21
N ILE A 10 6.57 0.59 7.27
CA ILE A 10 7.42 1.32 6.34
C ILE A 10 8.39 2.25 7.09
N TYR A 11 7.92 2.94 8.13
CA TYR A 11 8.76 3.80 8.96
C TYR A 11 9.85 3.01 9.70
N ASP A 12 9.51 1.88 10.30
CA ASP A 12 10.46 1.02 11.01
C ASP A 12 11.48 0.40 10.05
N LEU A 13 11.03 -0.05 8.88
CA LEU A 13 11.93 -0.55 7.82
C LEU A 13 12.87 0.55 7.32
N ARG A 14 12.40 1.79 7.17
CA ARG A 14 13.26 2.94 6.83
C ARG A 14 14.33 3.17 7.90
N LYS A 15 13.99 3.08 9.18
CA LYS A 15 14.99 3.17 10.27
C LYS A 15 16.01 2.04 10.20
N LYS A 16 15.57 0.81 9.95
CA LYS A 16 16.46 -0.36 9.79
C LYS A 16 17.41 -0.17 8.61
N ILE A 17 16.92 0.34 7.47
CA ILE A 17 17.77 0.69 6.31
C ILE A 17 18.83 1.71 6.72
N GLN A 18 18.44 2.79 7.40
CA GLN A 18 19.39 3.83 7.84
C GLN A 18 20.44 3.26 8.79
N GLN A 19 20.04 2.39 9.73
CA GLN A 19 20.97 1.72 10.63
C GLN A 19 21.94 0.81 9.88
N ALA A 20 21.44 -0.04 8.97
CA ALA A 20 22.29 -0.94 8.19
C ALA A 20 23.26 -0.18 7.28
N GLN A 21 22.86 0.97 6.72
CA GLN A 21 23.76 1.87 5.99
C GLN A 21 24.83 2.48 6.88
N ALA A 22 24.47 2.90 8.10
CA ALA A 22 25.43 3.41 9.08
C ALA A 22 26.42 2.33 9.52
N ASP A 23 25.95 1.11 9.79
CA ASP A 23 26.80 -0.05 10.11
C ASP A 23 27.80 -0.35 8.98
N LEU A 24 27.35 -0.32 7.72
CA LEU A 24 28.23 -0.51 6.55
C LEU A 24 29.27 0.60 6.44
N ALA A 25 28.89 1.86 6.69
CA ALA A 25 29.83 2.97 6.67
C ALA A 25 30.89 2.87 7.78
N GLN A 26 30.52 2.30 8.94
CA GLN A 26 31.44 2.09 10.06
C GLN A 26 32.47 0.98 9.81
N LEU A 27 32.19 0.02 8.91
CA LEU A 27 33.16 -1.01 8.52
C LEU A 27 34.38 -0.44 7.80
N GLY A 28 34.29 0.79 7.30
CA GLY A 28 35.38 1.49 6.63
C GLY A 28 35.67 0.93 5.24
N GLY A 29 36.88 1.21 4.73
CA GLY A 29 37.36 0.68 3.46
C GLY A 29 38.02 -0.69 3.61
N SER A 30 38.28 -1.33 2.48
CA SER A 30 39.04 -2.59 2.46
C SER A 30 40.39 -2.42 3.16
N PRO A 31 40.80 -3.37 4.01
CA PRO A 31 42.11 -3.35 4.62
C PRO A 31 43.21 -3.32 3.55
N SER A 32 44.21 -2.46 3.71
CA SER A 32 45.46 -2.52 2.94
C SER A 32 46.37 -3.60 3.50
N ASP A 33 47.24 -4.17 2.67
CA ASP A 33 48.25 -5.11 3.14
C ASP A 33 49.20 -4.43 4.13
N ILE A 34 49.59 -5.17 5.16
CA ILE A 34 50.59 -4.76 6.15
C ILE A 34 51.90 -5.44 5.75
N PRO A 35 52.97 -4.70 5.40
CA PRO A 35 54.22 -5.28 4.90
C PRO A 35 54.89 -6.25 5.87
N GLU A 36 54.69 -6.06 7.17
CA GLU A 36 55.25 -6.91 8.23
C GLU A 36 54.51 -8.25 8.36
N LEU A 37 53.30 -8.37 7.79
CA LEU A 37 52.53 -9.60 7.79
C LEU A 37 52.90 -10.45 6.57
N VAL A 38 52.97 -11.77 6.80
CA VAL A 38 53.03 -12.74 5.71
C VAL A 38 51.77 -12.63 4.84
N ASP A 39 51.91 -12.91 3.54
CA ASP A 39 50.83 -12.80 2.56
C ASP A 39 49.55 -13.53 3.00
N THR A 40 49.69 -14.71 3.61
CA THR A 40 48.55 -15.49 4.11
C THR A 40 47.77 -14.77 5.21
N ALA A 41 48.44 -14.02 6.08
CA ALA A 41 47.79 -13.24 7.13
C ALA A 41 47.07 -12.02 6.54
N ASN A 42 47.66 -11.35 5.55
CA ASN A 42 46.99 -10.28 4.79
C ASN A 42 45.74 -10.80 4.06
N LEU A 43 45.83 -11.97 3.41
CA LEU A 43 44.69 -12.62 2.74
C LEU A 43 43.56 -12.98 3.70
N ILE A 44 43.88 -13.50 4.90
CA ILE A 44 42.86 -13.79 5.93
C ILE A 44 42.12 -12.51 6.32
N ARG A 45 42.86 -11.42 6.58
CA ARG A 45 42.29 -10.13 6.99
C ARG A 45 41.36 -9.55 5.92
N SER A 46 41.76 -9.63 4.66
CA SER A 46 40.93 -9.21 3.52
C SER A 46 39.69 -10.08 3.36
N ASN A 47 39.81 -11.41 3.51
CA ASN A 47 38.65 -12.31 3.47
C ASN A 47 37.67 -12.06 4.62
N GLU A 48 38.15 -11.84 5.84
CA GLU A 48 37.30 -11.51 6.99
C GLU A 48 36.53 -10.20 6.76
N TYR A 49 37.20 -9.18 6.22
CA TYR A 49 36.56 -7.93 5.84
C TYR A 49 35.47 -8.15 4.78
N LEU A 50 35.77 -8.92 3.73
CA LEU A 50 34.82 -9.23 2.67
C LEU A 50 33.61 -10.01 3.20
N GLN A 51 33.82 -11.01 4.05
CA GLN A 51 32.74 -11.77 4.67
C GLN A 51 31.83 -10.88 5.52
N LYS A 52 32.40 -10.00 6.36
CA LYS A 52 31.64 -9.06 7.19
C LYS A 52 30.85 -8.07 6.32
N THR A 53 31.51 -7.51 5.30
CA THR A 53 30.88 -6.56 4.37
C THR A 53 29.72 -7.20 3.62
N ASN A 54 29.94 -8.39 3.05
CA ASN A 54 28.90 -9.12 2.32
C ASN A 54 27.72 -9.48 3.23
N ALA A 55 27.97 -9.90 4.47
CA ALA A 55 26.90 -10.20 5.42
C ALA A 55 26.02 -8.96 5.69
N LYS A 56 26.65 -7.80 5.89
CA LYS A 56 25.93 -6.53 6.11
C LYS A 56 25.22 -6.01 4.87
N GLN A 57 25.80 -6.19 3.69
CA GLN A 57 25.13 -5.87 2.41
C GLN A 57 23.90 -6.74 2.17
N ASN A 58 23.99 -8.04 2.48
CA ASN A 58 22.85 -8.96 2.37
C ASN A 58 21.75 -8.61 3.38
N GLU A 59 22.11 -8.23 4.61
CA GLU A 59 21.15 -7.70 5.60
C GLU A 59 20.43 -6.47 5.04
N LEU A 60 21.17 -5.49 4.51
CA LEU A 60 20.60 -4.28 3.92
C LEU A 60 19.66 -4.60 2.75
N LEU A 61 20.05 -5.50 1.84
CA LEU A 61 19.22 -5.94 0.72
C LEU A 61 17.91 -6.58 1.19
N SER A 62 17.97 -7.45 2.20
CA SER A 62 16.77 -8.09 2.75
C SER A 62 15.79 -7.09 3.37
N VAL A 63 16.30 -6.04 4.03
CA VAL A 63 15.43 -4.97 4.56
C VAL A 63 14.84 -4.13 3.43
N TYR A 64 15.60 -3.85 2.36
CA TYR A 64 15.08 -3.14 1.19
C TYR A 64 13.98 -3.92 0.47
N GLU A 65 14.13 -5.23 0.34
CA GLU A 65 13.10 -6.11 -0.22
C GLU A 65 11.80 -6.04 0.59
N GLN A 66 11.89 -6.14 1.91
CA GLN A 66 10.73 -5.98 2.79
C GLN A 66 10.09 -4.59 2.66
N TYR A 67 10.92 -3.55 2.53
CA TYR A 67 10.45 -2.18 2.36
C TYR A 67 9.71 -1.98 1.03
N SER A 68 10.21 -2.54 -0.07
CA SER A 68 9.53 -2.48 -1.37
C SER A 68 8.20 -3.22 -1.35
N VAL A 69 8.15 -4.42 -0.75
CA VAL A 69 6.89 -5.18 -0.61
C VAL A 69 5.86 -4.38 0.19
N ALA A 70 6.26 -3.79 1.32
CA ALA A 70 5.34 -2.98 2.13
C ALA A 70 4.80 -1.74 1.37
N LEU A 71 5.61 -1.14 0.50
CA LEU A 71 5.16 -0.04 -0.36
C LEU A 71 4.18 -0.51 -1.45
N GLU A 72 4.40 -1.67 -2.05
CA GLU A 72 3.50 -2.26 -3.05
C GLU A 72 2.14 -2.62 -2.44
N GLU A 73 2.12 -3.15 -1.22
CA GLU A 73 0.89 -3.44 -0.47
C GLU A 73 0.12 -2.16 -0.12
N LEU A 74 0.84 -1.10 0.29
CA LEU A 74 0.24 0.21 0.53
C LEU A 74 -0.40 0.76 -0.74
N LEU A 75 0.34 0.72 -1.86
CA LEU A 75 -0.14 1.22 -3.14
C LEU A 75 -1.38 0.45 -3.63
N SER A 76 -1.36 -0.88 -3.50
CA SER A 76 -2.50 -1.73 -3.85
C SER A 76 -3.73 -1.36 -3.02
N THR A 77 -3.55 -1.12 -1.71
CA THR A 77 -4.62 -0.66 -0.82
C THR A 77 -5.17 0.70 -1.22
N VAL A 78 -4.31 1.64 -1.62
CA VAL A 78 -4.76 2.96 -2.11
C VAL A 78 -5.61 2.82 -3.38
N PHE A 79 -5.22 1.95 -4.31
CA PHE A 79 -5.99 1.70 -5.53
C PHE A 79 -7.35 1.03 -5.25
N GLU A 80 -7.41 0.10 -4.31
CA GLU A 80 -8.69 -0.47 -3.87
C GLU A 80 -9.63 0.61 -3.31
N ILE A 81 -9.13 1.45 -2.39
CA ILE A 81 -9.91 2.56 -1.82
C ILE A 81 -10.37 3.52 -2.92
N GLN A 82 -9.51 3.83 -3.89
CA GLN A 82 -9.86 4.69 -5.02
C GLN A 82 -11.01 4.09 -5.86
N ASN A 83 -10.97 2.79 -6.12
CA ASN A 83 -12.03 2.09 -6.85
C ASN A 83 -13.35 2.11 -6.06
N ASP A 84 -13.30 1.79 -4.76
CA ASP A 84 -14.48 1.82 -3.89
C ASP A 84 -15.12 3.21 -3.87
N LEU A 85 -14.31 4.27 -3.72
CA LEU A 85 -14.80 5.65 -3.76
C LEU A 85 -15.45 5.99 -5.11
N LYS A 86 -14.88 5.52 -6.22
CA LYS A 86 -15.45 5.74 -7.56
C LYS A 86 -16.80 5.05 -7.72
N GLU A 87 -16.94 3.83 -7.20
CA GLU A 87 -18.22 3.10 -7.21
C GLU A 87 -19.27 3.80 -6.35
N ILE A 88 -18.91 4.24 -5.14
CA ILE A 88 -19.78 5.00 -4.23
C ILE A 88 -20.31 6.27 -4.92
N VAL A 89 -19.41 7.05 -5.56
CA VAL A 89 -19.81 8.28 -6.27
C VAL A 89 -20.77 7.99 -7.43
N LYS A 90 -20.53 6.90 -8.18
CA LYS A 90 -21.40 6.47 -9.27
C LYS A 90 -22.78 6.05 -8.76
N GLU A 91 -22.83 5.28 -7.68
CA GLU A 91 -24.08 4.86 -7.06
C GLU A 91 -24.89 6.06 -6.54
N GLN A 92 -24.25 6.97 -5.80
CA GLN A 92 -24.87 8.19 -5.29
C GLN A 92 -25.43 9.07 -6.42
N SER A 93 -24.65 9.24 -7.50
CA SER A 93 -25.10 9.99 -8.68
C SER A 93 -26.35 9.38 -9.32
N SER A 94 -26.42 8.04 -9.38
CA SER A 94 -27.58 7.32 -9.93
C SER A 94 -28.83 7.45 -9.06
N LEU A 95 -28.68 7.56 -7.73
CA LEU A 95 -29.80 7.76 -6.81
C LEU A 95 -30.39 9.16 -6.95
N LEU A 96 -29.54 10.17 -7.14
CA LEU A 96 -29.96 11.55 -7.35
C LEU A 96 -30.61 11.77 -8.73
N SER A 97 -30.20 11.01 -9.75
CA SER A 97 -30.73 11.16 -11.11
C SER A 97 -32.08 10.48 -11.34
N LYS A 98 -32.59 9.69 -10.37
CA LYS A 98 -33.89 9.02 -10.53
C LYS A 98 -35.02 10.08 -10.51
N PRO A 99 -35.79 10.22 -11.60
CA PRO A 99 -36.87 11.20 -11.65
C PRO A 99 -37.91 10.87 -10.57
N LYS A 100 -38.31 11.86 -9.77
CA LYS A 100 -39.44 11.74 -8.83
C LYS A 100 -40.61 11.15 -9.60
N ARG A 101 -41.04 9.92 -9.23
CA ARG A 101 -42.22 9.27 -9.81
C ARG A 101 -43.38 10.26 -9.73
N LYS A 102 -43.85 10.77 -10.87
CA LYS A 102 -45.13 11.48 -10.95
C LYS A 102 -46.18 10.51 -10.44
N SER A 103 -46.75 10.76 -9.26
CA SER A 103 -47.84 9.97 -8.72
C SER A 103 -49.02 10.10 -9.68
N THR A 104 -49.28 9.06 -10.48
CA THR A 104 -50.52 8.96 -11.25
C THR A 104 -51.66 8.71 -10.29
N THR A 105 -52.25 9.77 -9.74
CA THR A 105 -53.51 9.70 -9.01
C THR A 105 -54.63 9.39 -10.01
N LYS A 106 -54.83 8.11 -10.32
CA LYS A 106 -56.05 7.63 -10.99
C LYS A 106 -57.20 7.71 -9.98
N ARG A 107 -57.99 8.78 -10.02
CA ARG A 107 -59.36 8.77 -9.49
C ARG A 107 -60.34 9.08 -10.63
N LYS A 108 -60.90 8.03 -11.23
CA LYS A 108 -62.18 8.10 -11.96
C LYS A 108 -63.29 7.85 -10.95
N PRO A 109 -64.23 8.77 -10.70
CA PRO A 109 -65.50 8.40 -10.08
C PRO A 109 -66.36 7.70 -11.13
N LYS A 110 -66.72 6.44 -10.88
CA LYS A 110 -67.88 5.79 -11.51
C LYS A 110 -69.13 6.33 -10.84
N THR A 111 -69.92 7.14 -11.54
CA THR A 111 -71.34 7.33 -11.21
C THR A 111 -72.14 6.41 -12.11
N ALA A 112 -72.85 5.47 -11.50
CA ALA A 112 -73.73 4.52 -12.14
C ALA A 112 -75.16 4.71 -11.61
N LYS A 113 -76.11 4.83 -12.56
CA LYS A 113 -77.58 4.57 -12.47
C LYS A 113 -78.40 5.59 -11.67
N ASN A 114 -79.66 5.92 -11.99
CA ASN A 114 -80.59 5.65 -13.10
C ASN A 114 -81.85 6.52 -12.85
N ASN A 115 -82.57 6.90 -13.92
CA ASN A 115 -84.02 7.20 -14.05
C ASN A 115 -84.60 8.36 -13.16
N HIS A 116 -85.56 9.20 -13.57
CA HIS A 116 -86.78 8.94 -14.33
C HIS A 116 -87.47 10.27 -14.76
N PHE A 117 -88.17 10.19 -15.90
CA PHE A 117 -89.36 10.93 -16.34
C PHE A 117 -89.32 12.36 -16.87
N ALA A 118 -89.78 12.43 -18.13
CA ALA A 118 -90.30 13.57 -18.87
C ALA A 118 -91.53 14.22 -18.22
N ARG A 119 -91.64 15.55 -18.36
CA ARG A 119 -92.75 16.21 -19.06
C ARG A 119 -92.41 17.65 -19.36
#